data_AF-A0A8T4L284-F1
#
_entry.id   AF-A0A8T4L284-F1
#
_cell.length_a   1.000
_cell.length_b   1.000
_cell.length_c   1.000
_cell.angle_alpha   90.00
_cell.angle_beta   90.00
_cell.angle_gamma   90.00
#
_symmetry.space_group_name_H-M   'P 1'
#
loop_
_entity.id
_entity.type
_entity.pdbx_description
1 polymer ?
#
loop_
_entity_poly.entity_id
_entity_poly.type
_entity_poly.pdbx_seq_one_letter_code
_entity_poly.pdbx_strand_id
1 'polypeptide(L)'
;MLDYILSKLNMLILVTALFAIGSYFAFYLAQSLEKQQADTVLSQITEDAFGVINSSSICHEVTLTLPPYINTLGRSEGGNKLYYLFQINSQENVLADLSTDPANALIFSIRTKKDNQVLSAQRIVTNAHIQIFEWDARSGTTDPLTALKIPVPDALGNIFVTLNPVAAPTPPENAVKLVKEVYNGETYLYVIPCSSRVHQCETNYGYAVARIKSTRLGGVYNC
;
A
#
# COMPACT_ATOMS: atom_id res chain seq x y z
N MET A 1 -15.46 39.43 -50.04
CA MET A 1 -14.53 39.51 -48.88
C MET A 1 -15.09 38.82 -47.64
N LEU A 2 -16.40 38.93 -47.36
CA LEU A 2 -17.05 38.24 -46.24
C LEU A 2 -16.86 36.72 -46.27
N ASP A 3 -16.94 36.10 -47.45
CA ASP A 3 -16.78 34.64 -47.62
C ASP A 3 -15.39 34.12 -47.25
N TYR A 4 -14.36 34.94 -47.47
CA TYR A 4 -12.99 34.60 -47.07
C TYR A 4 -12.83 34.63 -45.55
N ILE A 5 -13.52 35.55 -44.87
CA ILE A 5 -13.52 35.65 -43.41
C ILE A 5 -14.30 34.48 -42.80
N LEU A 6 -15.48 34.15 -43.36
CA LEU A 6 -16.29 33.00 -42.95
C LEU A 6 -15.55 31.68 -43.12
N SER A 7 -14.86 31.49 -44.25
CA SER A 7 -14.05 30.28 -44.49
C SER A 7 -12.90 30.12 -43.50
N LYS A 8 -12.20 31.21 -43.15
CA LYS A 8 -11.11 31.17 -42.17
C LYS A 8 -11.59 30.96 -40.74
N LEU A 9 -12.73 31.54 -40.38
CA LEU A 9 -13.32 31.38 -39.05
C LEU A 9 -13.78 29.93 -38.83
N ASN A 10 -14.40 29.31 -39.84
CA ASN A 10 -14.76 27.89 -39.78
C ASN A 10 -13.53 26.98 -39.67
N MET A 11 -12.45 27.27 -40.40
CA MET A 11 -11.20 26.50 -40.28
C MET A 11 -10.57 26.65 -38.90
N LEU A 12 -10.59 27.86 -38.32
CA LEU A 12 -10.06 28.10 -36.99
C LEU A 12 -10.85 27.34 -35.92
N ILE A 13 -12.19 27.36 -35.98
CA ILE A 13 -13.05 26.61 -35.07
C ILE A 13 -12.76 25.10 -35.15
N LEU A 14 -12.59 24.58 -36.37
CA LEU A 14 -12.27 23.16 -36.56
C LEU A 14 -10.93 22.78 -35.92
N VAL A 15 -9.88 23.58 -36.15
CA VAL A 15 -8.55 23.32 -35.60
C VAL A 15 -8.54 23.41 -34.08
N THR A 16 -9.22 24.41 -33.50
CA THR A 16 -9.32 24.53 -32.03
C THR A 16 -10.12 23.39 -31.42
N ALA A 17 -11.20 22.95 -32.07
CA ALA A 17 -11.98 21.79 -31.61
C ALA A 17 -11.13 20.50 -31.63
N LEU A 18 -10.41 20.23 -32.72
CA LEU A 18 -9.53 19.07 -32.81
C LEU A 18 -8.39 19.10 -31.78
N PHE A 19 -7.81 20.27 -31.54
CA PHE A 19 -6.78 20.44 -30.51
C PHE A 19 -7.35 20.21 -29.10
N ALA A 20 -8.54 20.73 -28.80
CA ALA A 20 -9.20 20.52 -27.52
C ALA A 20 -9.50 19.03 -27.27
N ILE A 21 -10.03 18.34 -28.29
CA ILE A 21 -10.29 16.90 -28.22
C ILE A 21 -8.98 16.13 -28.02
N GLY A 22 -7.95 16.43 -28.81
CA GLY A 22 -6.65 15.77 -28.72
C GLY A 22 -5.98 15.95 -27.35
N SER A 23 -6.00 17.16 -26.80
CA SER A 23 -5.44 17.43 -25.48
C SER A 23 -6.22 16.74 -24.36
N TYR A 24 -7.56 16.75 -24.42
CA TYR A 24 -8.41 16.00 -23.48
C TYR A 24 -8.07 14.50 -23.46
N PHE A 25 -7.97 13.87 -24.63
CA PHE A 25 -7.60 12.46 -24.73
C PHE A 25 -6.19 12.19 -24.20
N ALA A 26 -5.22 13.06 -24.48
CA ALA A 26 -3.86 12.90 -23.97
C ALA A 26 -3.80 12.93 -22.43
N PHE A 27 -4.54 13.85 -21.80
CA PHE A 27 -4.63 13.91 -20.33
C PHE A 27 -5.33 12.69 -19.74
N TYR A 28 -6.44 12.26 -20.33
CA TYR A 28 -7.18 11.08 -19.87
C TYR A 28 -6.34 9.80 -19.99
N LEU A 29 -5.62 9.64 -21.09
CA LEU A 29 -4.73 8.50 -21.30
C LEU A 29 -3.60 8.44 -20.28
N ALA A 30 -3.00 9.59 -19.94
CA ALA A 30 -1.96 9.65 -18.91
C ALA A 30 -2.48 9.17 -17.54
N GLN A 31 -3.67 9.63 -17.13
CA GLN A 31 -4.30 9.22 -15.86
C GLN A 31 -4.68 7.73 -15.87
N SER A 32 -5.18 7.22 -17.00
CA SER A 32 -5.52 5.80 -17.13
C SER A 32 -4.29 4.90 -17.02
N LEU A 33 -3.17 5.30 -17.61
CA LEU A 33 -1.91 4.55 -17.53
C LEU A 33 -1.35 4.55 -16.11
N GLU A 34 -1.40 5.67 -15.41
CA GLU A 34 -1.00 5.77 -13.99
C GLU A 34 -1.77 4.77 -13.12
N LYS A 35 -3.09 4.74 -13.29
CA LYS A 35 -3.96 3.81 -12.57
C LYS A 35 -3.62 2.34 -12.90
N GLN A 36 -3.50 2.00 -14.18
CA GLN A 36 -3.20 0.63 -14.61
C GLN A 36 -1.86 0.12 -14.05
N GLN A 37 -0.84 0.97 -14.02
CA GLN A 37 0.46 0.61 -13.45
C GLN A 37 0.39 0.47 -11.93
N ALA A 38 -0.37 1.33 -11.24
CA ALA A 38 -0.64 1.17 -9.82
C ALA A 38 -1.39 -0.14 -9.52
N ASP A 39 -2.41 -0.47 -10.30
CA ASP A 39 -3.16 -1.74 -10.20
C ASP A 39 -2.22 -2.95 -10.36
N THR A 40 -1.26 -2.88 -11.29
CA THR A 40 -0.30 -3.97 -11.54
C THR A 40 0.61 -4.20 -10.33
N VAL A 41 1.20 -3.12 -9.78
CA VAL A 41 2.06 -3.21 -8.58
C VAL A 41 1.24 -3.72 -7.39
N LEU A 42 0.02 -3.22 -7.22
CA LEU A 42 -0.85 -3.60 -6.12
C LEU A 42 -1.32 -5.06 -6.23
N SER A 43 -1.57 -5.54 -7.46
CA SER A 43 -1.94 -6.94 -7.72
C SER A 43 -0.83 -7.88 -7.31
N GLN A 44 0.42 -7.58 -7.67
CA GLN A 44 1.55 -8.41 -7.28
C GLN A 44 1.71 -8.47 -5.76
N ILE A 45 1.66 -7.31 -5.08
CA ILE A 45 1.74 -7.23 -3.62
C ILE A 45 0.59 -8.01 -2.96
N THR A 46 -0.61 -7.89 -3.50
CA THR A 46 -1.81 -8.55 -2.96
C THR A 46 -1.74 -10.05 -3.17
N GLU A 47 -1.22 -10.53 -4.31
CA GLU A 47 -1.00 -11.95 -4.59
C GLU A 47 0.01 -12.56 -3.62
N ASP A 48 1.15 -11.91 -3.41
CA ASP A 48 2.17 -12.33 -2.43
C ASP A 48 1.59 -12.36 -1.01
N ALA A 49 0.85 -11.32 -0.62
CA ALA A 49 0.18 -11.25 0.69
C ALA A 49 -0.89 -12.34 0.85
N PHE A 50 -1.68 -12.59 -0.20
CA PHE A 50 -2.70 -13.64 -0.22
C PHE A 50 -2.07 -15.03 -0.06
N GLY A 51 -0.92 -15.26 -0.69
CA GLY A 51 -0.14 -16.49 -0.52
C GLY A 51 0.25 -16.74 0.93
N VAL A 52 0.69 -15.71 1.65
CA VAL A 52 1.03 -15.81 3.09
C VAL A 52 -0.20 -16.07 3.94
N ILE A 53 -1.27 -15.30 3.73
CA ILE A 53 -2.51 -15.39 4.51
C ILE A 53 -3.12 -16.80 4.38
N ASN A 54 -3.14 -17.36 3.17
CA ASN A 54 -3.75 -18.66 2.88
C ASN A 54 -2.77 -19.83 2.93
N SER A 55 -1.52 -19.61 3.29
CA SER A 55 -0.53 -20.68 3.46
C SER A 55 -1.01 -21.72 4.47
N SER A 56 -0.72 -23.00 4.25
CA SER A 56 -1.08 -24.07 5.20
C SER A 56 -0.10 -24.21 6.36
N SER A 57 0.99 -23.43 6.37
CA SER A 57 1.99 -23.49 7.43
C SER A 57 1.54 -22.75 8.68
N ILE A 58 1.96 -23.26 9.84
CA ILE A 58 1.69 -22.65 11.16
C ILE A 58 2.35 -21.28 11.25
N CYS A 59 3.56 -21.18 10.67
CA CYS A 59 4.31 -19.95 10.54
C CYS A 59 4.60 -19.72 9.05
N HIS A 60 4.37 -18.50 8.56
CA HIS A 60 4.82 -18.10 7.23
C HIS A 60 5.19 -16.63 7.23
N GLU A 61 6.33 -16.29 6.65
CA GLU A 61 6.76 -14.90 6.51
C GLU A 61 7.09 -14.55 5.06
N VAL A 62 6.74 -13.35 4.65
CA VAL A 62 7.20 -12.76 3.39
C VAL A 62 7.59 -11.31 3.61
N THR A 63 8.61 -10.86 2.89
CA THR A 63 8.96 -9.44 2.82
C THR A 63 8.51 -8.88 1.48
N LEU A 64 7.49 -8.03 1.50
CA LEU A 64 6.99 -7.30 0.35
C LEU A 64 7.87 -6.07 0.14
N THR A 65 8.54 -5.98 -1.01
CA THR A 65 9.38 -4.82 -1.34
C THR A 65 8.60 -3.86 -2.23
N LEU A 66 8.50 -2.61 -1.81
CA LEU A 66 7.80 -1.55 -2.52
C LEU A 66 8.76 -0.86 -3.50
N PRO A 67 8.40 -0.74 -4.79
CA PRO A 67 9.23 0.02 -5.73
C PRO A 67 9.25 1.50 -5.32
N PRO A 68 10.38 2.22 -5.47
CA PRO A 68 10.46 3.63 -5.08
C PRO A 68 9.52 4.53 -5.91
N TYR A 69 9.21 4.14 -7.15
CA TYR A 69 8.30 4.87 -8.03
C TYR A 69 7.67 3.90 -9.01
N ILE A 70 6.55 4.32 -9.60
CA ILE A 70 5.87 3.58 -10.65
C ILE A 70 6.22 4.25 -12.00
N ASN A 71 6.65 3.46 -12.97
CA ASN A 71 6.94 3.94 -14.32
C ASN A 71 5.64 3.99 -15.12
N THR A 72 5.15 5.19 -15.45
CA THR A 72 3.84 5.36 -16.10
C THR A 72 3.90 5.26 -17.63
N LEU A 73 5.10 5.46 -18.19
CA LEU A 73 5.39 5.33 -19.62
C LEU A 73 6.56 4.35 -19.72
N GLY A 74 6.35 3.20 -20.35
CA GLY A 74 7.25 2.03 -20.37
C GLY A 74 8.67 2.20 -20.96
N ARG A 75 9.26 3.39 -20.87
CA ARG A 75 10.68 3.65 -21.14
C ARG A 75 11.43 3.86 -19.83
N SER A 76 12.27 2.88 -19.51
CA SER A 76 13.06 2.77 -18.28
C SER A 76 14.01 3.96 -17.99
N GLU A 77 14.29 4.83 -18.96
CA GLU A 77 15.31 5.89 -18.81
C GLU A 77 14.80 7.32 -19.05
N GLY A 78 13.50 7.51 -19.24
CA GLY A 78 12.93 8.86 -19.44
C GLY A 78 11.43 8.97 -19.20
N GLY A 79 10.79 7.93 -18.66
CA GLY A 79 9.38 7.95 -18.32
C GLY A 79 9.08 8.87 -17.13
N ASN A 80 7.85 9.38 -17.08
CA ASN A 80 7.34 10.07 -15.91
C ASN A 80 7.34 9.09 -14.72
N LYS A 81 8.01 9.50 -13.64
CA LYS A 81 8.07 8.74 -12.38
C LYS A 81 6.93 9.19 -11.49
N LEU A 82 6.03 8.27 -11.17
CA LEU A 82 4.97 8.52 -10.20
C LEU A 82 5.47 8.14 -8.80
N TYR A 83 5.68 9.16 -7.97
CA TYR A 83 5.92 8.98 -6.54
C TYR A 83 4.59 8.84 -5.80
N TYR A 84 4.51 7.82 -4.94
CA TYR A 84 3.27 7.42 -4.31
C TYR A 84 3.43 7.22 -2.80
N LEU A 85 2.29 7.13 -2.11
CA LEU A 85 2.17 6.65 -0.75
C LEU A 85 1.50 5.29 -0.79
N PHE A 86 2.05 4.33 -0.06
CA PHE A 86 1.46 3.00 0.09
C PHE A 86 0.77 2.92 1.44
N GLN A 87 -0.54 2.70 1.47
CA GLN A 87 -1.29 2.62 2.71
C GLN A 87 -1.86 1.22 2.89
N ILE A 88 -1.66 0.68 4.10
CA ILE A 88 -2.23 -0.59 4.54
C ILE A 88 -3.26 -0.27 5.60
N ASN A 89 -4.46 -0.80 5.45
CA ASN A 89 -5.57 -0.59 6.37
C ASN A 89 -6.14 -1.93 6.81
N SER A 90 -6.40 -2.07 8.11
CA SER A 90 -7.11 -3.19 8.71
C SER A 90 -8.52 -2.74 9.07
N GLN A 91 -9.50 -3.52 8.64
CA GLN A 91 -10.90 -3.38 9.03
C GLN A 91 -11.34 -4.66 9.75
N GLU A 92 -11.92 -4.50 10.93
CA GLU A 92 -12.49 -5.60 11.70
C GLU A 92 -13.99 -5.74 11.42
N ASN A 93 -14.52 -6.96 11.59
CA ASN A 93 -15.95 -7.26 11.50
C ASN A 93 -16.62 -6.84 10.19
N VAL A 94 -15.91 -6.97 9.07
CA VAL A 94 -16.51 -6.74 7.77
C VAL A 94 -17.35 -7.95 7.38
N LEU A 95 -18.60 -7.72 7.02
CA LEU A 95 -19.44 -8.74 6.41
C LEU A 95 -18.76 -9.18 5.10
N ALA A 96 -18.32 -10.43 5.03
CA ALA A 96 -17.94 -10.99 3.74
C ALA A 96 -19.23 -11.14 2.93
N ASP A 97 -19.20 -10.79 1.64
CA ASP A 97 -20.39 -10.64 0.78
C ASP A 97 -21.32 -11.87 0.71
N LEU A 98 -20.91 -13.01 1.30
CA LEU A 98 -21.61 -14.29 1.27
C LEU A 98 -21.55 -15.09 2.59
N SER A 99 -20.99 -14.59 3.69
CA SER A 99 -20.95 -15.31 4.98
C SER A 99 -21.51 -14.49 6.14
N THR A 100 -22.26 -15.15 7.02
CA THR A 100 -22.74 -14.59 8.30
C THR A 100 -21.63 -14.40 9.33
N ASP A 101 -20.45 -14.97 9.10
CA ASP A 101 -19.34 -14.88 10.04
C ASP A 101 -18.57 -13.56 9.82
N PRO A 102 -18.28 -12.80 10.89
CA PRO A 102 -17.49 -11.59 10.79
C PRO A 102 -16.08 -11.94 10.30
N ALA A 103 -15.64 -11.29 9.23
CA ALA A 103 -14.30 -11.45 8.69
C ALA A 103 -13.52 -10.15 8.86
N ASN A 104 -12.20 -10.28 8.98
CA ASN A 104 -11.31 -9.13 8.94
C ASN A 104 -10.91 -8.87 7.49
N ALA A 105 -10.56 -7.62 7.18
CA ALA A 105 -10.10 -7.26 5.85
C ALA A 105 -8.80 -6.46 5.92
N LEU A 106 -7.84 -6.88 5.11
CA LEU A 106 -6.61 -6.14 4.85
C LEU A 106 -6.75 -5.42 3.51
N ILE A 107 -6.64 -4.09 3.53
CA ILE A 107 -6.77 -3.26 2.33
C ILE A 107 -5.41 -2.64 2.05
N PHE A 108 -4.88 -2.92 0.88
CA PHE A 108 -3.71 -2.24 0.34
C PHE A 108 -4.18 -1.14 -0.61
N SER A 109 -3.55 0.03 -0.55
CA SER A 109 -3.89 1.13 -1.44
C SER A 109 -2.66 1.94 -1.83
N ILE A 110 -2.66 2.41 -3.07
CA ILE A 110 -1.65 3.32 -3.62
C ILE A 110 -2.30 4.67 -3.80
N ARG A 111 -1.69 5.69 -3.20
CA ARG A 111 -2.14 7.08 -3.27
C ARG A 111 -1.12 7.98 -3.94
N THR A 112 -1.59 9.00 -4.62
CA THR A 112 -0.74 10.08 -5.14
C THR A 112 -0.13 10.89 -3.99
N LYS A 113 1.14 11.26 -4.10
CA LYS A 113 1.78 12.13 -3.08
C LYS A 113 1.26 13.57 -3.10
N LYS A 114 0.79 14.05 -4.26
CA LYS A 114 0.42 15.46 -4.49
C LYS A 114 -0.89 15.84 -3.78
N ASP A 115 -1.90 15.00 -3.90
CA ASP A 115 -3.29 15.26 -3.49
C ASP A 115 -3.89 14.13 -2.64
N ASN A 116 -3.09 13.10 -2.31
CA ASN A 116 -3.50 11.96 -1.49
C ASN A 116 -4.71 11.20 -2.04
N GLN A 117 -4.94 11.30 -3.35
CA GLN A 117 -6.00 10.62 -4.07
C GLN A 117 -5.65 9.13 -4.17
N VAL A 118 -6.62 8.27 -3.89
CA VAL A 118 -6.49 6.83 -4.10
C VAL A 118 -6.46 6.55 -5.59
N LEU A 119 -5.34 6.03 -6.08
CA LEU A 119 -5.20 5.57 -7.47
C LEU A 119 -5.74 4.16 -7.63
N SER A 120 -5.37 3.30 -6.69
CA SER A 120 -5.72 1.88 -6.67
C SER A 120 -5.88 1.40 -5.24
N ALA A 121 -6.79 0.46 -5.04
CA ALA A 121 -6.99 -0.25 -3.78
C ALA A 121 -7.38 -1.70 -4.05
N GLN A 122 -6.82 -2.62 -3.27
CA GLN A 122 -7.16 -4.03 -3.29
C GLN A 122 -7.41 -4.51 -1.87
N ARG A 123 -8.36 -5.42 -1.73
CA ARG A 123 -8.85 -5.92 -0.44
C ARG A 123 -8.67 -7.43 -0.38
N ILE A 124 -8.10 -7.91 0.71
CA ILE A 124 -8.05 -9.32 1.07
C ILE A 124 -8.95 -9.53 2.28
N VAL A 125 -9.92 -10.42 2.16
CA VAL A 125 -10.76 -10.86 3.28
C VAL A 125 -10.09 -12.06 3.94
N THR A 126 -9.99 -12.05 5.26
CA THR A 126 -9.33 -13.09 6.04
C THR A 126 -10.02 -13.29 7.38
N ASN A 127 -9.95 -14.52 7.91
CA ASN A 127 -10.34 -14.82 9.28
C ASN A 127 -9.21 -14.55 10.30
N ALA A 128 -8.03 -14.13 9.83
CA ALA A 128 -6.92 -13.83 10.71
C ALA A 128 -7.16 -12.55 11.52
N HIS A 129 -6.72 -12.53 12.77
CA HIS A 129 -6.62 -11.30 13.56
C HIS A 129 -5.43 -10.49 13.04
N ILE A 130 -5.72 -9.30 12.49
CA ILE A 130 -4.72 -8.45 11.86
C ILE A 130 -4.18 -7.46 12.88
N GLN A 131 -2.86 -7.46 13.08
CA GLN A 131 -2.17 -6.47 13.89
C GLN A 131 -1.15 -5.72 13.04
N ILE A 132 -1.41 -4.43 12.85
CA ILE A 132 -0.50 -3.53 12.13
C ILE A 132 0.39 -2.82 13.13
N PHE A 133 1.68 -2.73 12.81
CA PHE A 133 2.65 -1.94 13.55
C PHE A 133 2.98 -0.65 12.79
N GLU A 134 3.34 0.38 13.53
CA GLU A 134 3.86 1.66 13.03
C GLU A 134 5.25 1.89 13.59
N TRP A 135 6.16 2.34 12.74
CA TRP A 135 7.51 2.70 13.13
C TRP A 135 7.58 4.20 13.44
N ASP A 136 7.90 4.53 14.70
CA ASP A 136 8.10 5.92 15.11
C ASP A 136 9.58 6.29 15.00
N ALA A 137 10.01 6.65 13.79
CA ALA A 137 11.39 7.08 13.55
C ALA A 137 11.78 8.37 14.29
N ARG A 138 10.83 9.12 14.84
CA ARG A 138 11.10 10.37 15.58
C ARG A 138 11.42 10.12 17.04
N SER A 139 11.17 8.91 17.55
CA SER A 139 11.41 8.61 18.96
C SER A 139 12.87 8.81 19.35
N GLY A 140 13.81 8.64 18.40
CA GLY A 140 15.25 8.68 18.69
C GLY A 140 15.67 7.64 19.73
N THR A 141 14.78 6.71 20.09
CA THR A 141 14.98 5.73 21.14
C THR A 141 15.64 4.49 20.56
N THR A 142 16.61 3.96 21.28
CA THR A 142 17.18 2.62 21.02
C THR A 142 16.31 1.53 21.60
N ASP A 143 15.25 1.87 22.34
CA ASP A 143 14.35 0.92 22.97
C ASP A 143 13.35 0.34 21.94
N PRO A 144 13.40 -0.97 21.70
CA PRO A 144 12.49 -1.71 20.81
C PRO A 144 11.01 -1.40 21.01
N LEU A 145 10.59 -1.27 22.26
CA LEU A 145 9.19 -1.22 22.65
C LEU A 145 8.58 0.17 22.43
N THR A 146 9.42 1.20 22.40
CA THR A 146 9.02 2.58 22.11
C THR A 146 9.15 2.94 20.64
N ALA A 147 10.03 2.27 19.89
CA ALA A 147 10.23 2.54 18.46
C ALA A 147 9.15 1.91 17.57
N LEU A 148 8.59 0.76 17.95
CA LEU A 148 7.50 0.10 17.23
C LEU A 148 6.19 0.20 18.05
N LYS A 149 5.18 0.88 17.52
CA LYS A 149 3.89 1.12 18.19
C LYS A 149 2.75 0.45 17.43
N ILE A 150 1.60 0.30 18.09
CA ILE A 150 0.34 -0.06 17.43
C ILE A 150 -0.33 1.27 17.07
N PRO A 151 -0.70 1.50 15.78
CA PRO A 151 -1.36 2.73 15.38
C PRO A 151 -2.67 2.91 16.16
N VAL A 152 -3.01 4.16 16.47
CA VAL A 152 -4.29 4.48 17.12
C VAL A 152 -5.41 4.27 16.09
N PRO A 153 -6.48 3.52 16.42
CA PRO A 153 -7.62 3.37 15.53
C PRO A 153 -8.26 4.72 15.20
N ASP A 154 -8.75 4.88 13.98
CA ASP A 154 -9.51 6.06 13.58
C ASP A 154 -10.90 6.11 14.26
N ALA A 155 -11.69 7.14 13.99
CA ALA A 155 -13.04 7.29 14.54
C ALA A 155 -14.01 6.16 14.16
N LEU A 156 -13.66 5.35 13.15
CA LEU A 156 -14.41 4.21 12.67
C LEU A 156 -13.80 2.88 13.15
N GLY A 157 -12.75 2.92 13.96
CA GLY A 157 -12.03 1.76 14.47
C GLY A 157 -11.04 1.15 13.47
N ASN A 158 -10.77 1.78 12.33
CA ASN A 158 -9.81 1.28 11.36
C ASN A 158 -8.38 1.59 11.80
N ILE A 159 -7.48 0.64 11.60
CA ILE A 159 -6.05 0.83 11.88
C ILE A 159 -5.33 0.90 10.54
N PHE A 160 -4.59 1.98 10.28
CA PHE A 160 -3.82 2.11 9.06
C PHE A 160 -2.40 2.58 9.30
N VAL A 161 -1.50 2.19 8.40
CA VAL A 161 -0.13 2.71 8.32
C VAL A 161 0.12 3.21 6.90
N THR A 162 0.83 4.33 6.78
CA THR A 162 1.17 4.93 5.48
C THR A 162 2.67 4.91 5.30
N LEU A 163 3.13 4.22 4.27
CA LEU A 163 4.53 4.03 3.92
C LEU A 163 4.89 4.93 2.76
N ASN A 164 6.07 5.52 2.83
CA ASN A 164 6.64 6.29 1.75
C ASN A 164 7.95 5.64 1.28
N PRO A 165 7.94 4.96 0.11
CA PRO A 165 9.12 4.25 -0.39
C PRO A 165 10.34 5.14 -0.69
N VAL A 166 10.18 6.47 -0.69
CA VAL A 166 11.23 7.43 -1.07
C VAL A 166 11.48 8.53 -0.03
N ALA A 167 10.51 8.85 0.84
CA ALA A 167 10.67 9.92 1.81
C ALA A 167 11.36 9.46 3.09
N ALA A 168 11.87 10.45 3.84
CA ALA A 168 12.35 10.24 5.20
C ALA A 168 11.24 9.65 6.09
N PRO A 169 11.56 8.82 7.09
CA PRO A 169 12.86 8.69 7.76
C PRO A 169 13.94 8.01 6.91
N THR A 170 15.21 8.38 7.11
CA THR A 170 16.34 7.59 6.62
C THR A 170 16.59 6.47 7.63
N PRO A 171 16.29 5.22 7.30
CA PRO A 171 16.08 4.68 5.95
C PRO A 171 14.59 4.57 5.55
N PRO A 172 14.25 4.75 4.25
CA PRO A 172 12.87 4.84 3.80
C PRO A 172 12.11 3.53 4.02
N GLU A 173 10.85 3.64 4.41
CA GLU A 173 9.94 2.51 4.59
C GLU A 173 9.48 1.99 3.23
N ASN A 174 10.37 1.23 2.59
CA ASN A 174 10.18 0.67 1.26
C ASN A 174 9.89 -0.83 1.29
N ALA A 175 9.60 -1.40 2.46
CA ALA A 175 9.26 -2.80 2.59
C ALA A 175 8.25 -3.05 3.73
N VAL A 176 7.58 -4.18 3.66
CA VAL A 176 6.62 -4.65 4.66
C VAL A 176 6.89 -6.12 4.90
N LYS A 177 7.19 -6.49 6.14
CA LYS A 177 7.25 -7.90 6.54
C LYS A 177 5.85 -8.31 6.99
N LEU A 178 5.27 -9.28 6.28
CA LEU A 178 4.02 -9.94 6.69
C LEU A 178 4.38 -11.25 7.36
N VAL A 179 3.80 -11.48 8.54
CA VAL A 179 4.05 -12.70 9.30
C VAL A 179 2.72 -13.29 9.72
N LYS A 180 2.45 -14.50 9.25
CA LYS A 180 1.32 -15.31 9.68
C LYS A 180 1.79 -16.26 10.79
N GLU A 181 1.02 -16.32 11.86
CA GLU A 181 1.19 -17.28 12.95
C GLU A 181 -0.16 -17.92 13.28
N VAL A 182 -0.20 -19.24 13.47
CA VAL A 182 -1.36 -19.94 14.04
C VAL A 182 -1.07 -20.27 15.50
N TYR A 183 -1.80 -19.64 16.41
CA TYR A 183 -1.64 -19.79 17.86
C TYR A 183 -2.97 -20.20 18.49
N ASN A 184 -2.97 -21.29 19.26
CA ASN A 184 -4.17 -21.86 19.88
C ASN A 184 -5.34 -22.11 18.90
N GLY A 185 -5.04 -22.43 17.64
CA GLY A 185 -6.05 -22.65 16.59
C GLY A 185 -6.58 -21.37 15.94
N GLU A 186 -6.17 -20.19 16.42
CA GLU A 186 -6.49 -18.90 15.82
C GLU A 186 -5.36 -18.43 14.91
N THR A 187 -5.71 -17.80 13.79
CA THR A 187 -4.72 -17.25 12.86
C THR A 187 -4.49 -15.78 13.19
N TYR A 188 -3.24 -15.37 13.26
CA TYR A 188 -2.80 -14.00 13.45
C TYR A 188 -1.96 -13.56 12.26
N LEU A 189 -2.16 -12.32 11.82
CA LEU A 189 -1.41 -11.71 10.74
C LEU A 189 -0.78 -10.41 11.25
N TYR A 190 0.54 -10.36 11.24
CA TYR A 190 1.31 -9.19 11.63
C TYR A 190 1.80 -8.44 10.40
N VAL A 191 1.57 -7.13 10.39
CA VAL A 191 2.05 -6.23 9.33
C VAL A 191 3.10 -5.33 9.93
N ILE A 192 4.36 -5.52 9.55
CA ILE A 192 5.51 -4.84 10.15
C ILE A 192 6.17 -3.97 9.07
N PRO A 193 6.04 -2.63 9.15
CA PRO A 193 6.71 -1.74 8.22
C PRO A 193 8.21 -1.75 8.47
N CYS A 194 9.00 -1.72 7.39
CA CYS A 194 10.45 -1.73 7.49
C CYS A 194 11.14 -1.14 6.25
N SER A 195 12.46 -1.04 6.33
CA SER A 195 13.31 -0.70 5.18
C SER A 195 14.14 -1.90 4.74
N SER A 196 14.10 -2.21 3.44
CA SER A 196 14.94 -3.25 2.85
C SER A 196 16.41 -2.81 2.69
N ARG A 197 16.71 -1.52 2.83
CA ARG A 197 18.04 -0.95 2.52
C ARG A 197 19.10 -1.12 3.62
N VAL A 198 18.68 -1.39 4.86
CA VAL A 198 19.55 -1.34 6.05
C VAL A 198 19.34 -2.52 7.01
N HIS A 199 18.81 -3.64 6.52
CA HIS A 199 18.41 -4.79 7.37
C HIS A 199 17.41 -4.43 8.49
N GLN A 200 16.67 -3.32 8.37
CA GLN A 200 15.72 -2.88 9.39
C GLN A 200 14.53 -3.82 9.51
N CYS A 201 14.22 -4.61 8.47
CA CYS A 201 13.13 -5.59 8.54
C CYS A 201 13.35 -6.64 9.63
N GLU A 202 14.56 -7.16 9.80
CA GLU A 202 14.85 -8.14 10.86
C GLU A 202 14.85 -7.50 12.25
N THR A 203 15.37 -6.28 12.36
CA THR A 203 15.33 -5.52 13.62
C THR A 203 13.90 -5.21 14.06
N ASN A 204 13.10 -4.64 13.15
CA ASN A 204 11.69 -4.32 13.42
C ASN A 204 10.88 -5.59 13.70
N TYR A 205 11.21 -6.69 13.02
CA TYR A 205 10.61 -7.99 13.28
C TYR A 205 10.91 -8.49 14.70
N GLY A 206 12.18 -8.45 15.13
CA GLY A 206 12.56 -8.81 16.50
C GLY A 206 11.85 -7.96 17.55
N TYR A 207 11.65 -6.67 17.26
CA TYR A 207 10.91 -5.76 18.14
C TYR A 207 9.41 -6.08 18.19
N ALA A 208 8.80 -6.41 17.04
CA ALA A 208 7.43 -6.86 16.97
C ALA A 208 7.23 -8.14 17.77
N VAL A 209 8.12 -9.13 17.61
CA VAL A 209 8.09 -10.40 18.36
C VAL A 209 8.21 -10.15 19.86
N ALA A 210 9.12 -9.29 20.30
CA ALA A 210 9.26 -8.93 21.71
C ALA A 210 7.97 -8.32 22.29
N ARG A 211 7.29 -7.46 21.51
CA ARG A 211 6.02 -6.83 21.88
C ARG A 211 4.84 -7.81 21.88
N ILE A 212 4.80 -8.75 20.95
CA ILE A 212 3.80 -9.83 20.92
C ILE A 212 4.00 -10.74 22.15
N LYS A 213 5.24 -11.10 22.47
CA LYS A 213 5.58 -11.90 23.65
C LYS A 213 5.25 -11.21 24.97
N SER A 214 5.39 -9.89 25.06
CA SER A 214 5.02 -9.15 26.30
C SER A 214 3.52 -9.04 26.50
N THR A 215 2.74 -9.09 25.42
CA THR A 215 1.27 -9.05 25.46
C THR A 215 0.64 -10.43 25.60
N ARG A 216 1.28 -11.48 25.09
CA ARG A 216 0.84 -12.88 25.20
C ARG A 216 1.68 -13.61 26.24
N LEU A 217 1.09 -13.89 27.40
CA LEU A 217 1.70 -14.69 28.46
C LEU A 217 2.09 -16.09 27.94
N GLY A 218 3.35 -16.25 27.49
CA GLY A 218 4.04 -17.54 27.51
C GLY A 218 3.98 -18.45 26.27
N GLY A 219 3.66 -17.97 25.08
CA GLY A 219 3.72 -18.82 23.89
C GLY A 219 3.79 -18.04 22.59
N VAL A 220 4.97 -18.01 21.96
CA VAL A 220 5.14 -17.69 20.54
C VAL A 220 6.16 -18.68 20.00
N TYR A 221 5.77 -19.43 18.98
CA TYR A 221 6.73 -20.22 18.22
C TYR A 221 7.59 -19.23 17.44
N ASN A 222 8.92 -19.36 17.52
CA ASN A 222 9.77 -18.62 16.62
C ASN A 222 9.51 -19.15 15.19
N CYS A 223 8.68 -18.43 14.45
CA CYS A 223 9.13 -17.91 13.18
C CYS A 223 10.51 -17.22 13.41
#